data_AF-A0A640RZF9-F1
#
_entry.id   AF-A0A640RZF9-F1
#
_cell.length_a   1.000
_cell.length_b   1.000
_cell.length_c   1.000
_cell.angle_alpha   90.00
_cell.angle_beta   90.00
_cell.angle_gamma   90.00
#
_symmetry.space_group_name_H-M   'P 1'
#
loop_
_entity.id
_entity.type
_entity.pdbx_description
1 polymer ?
#
loop_
_entity_poly.entity_id
_entity_poly.type
_entity_poly.pdbx_seq_one_letter_code
_entity_poly.pdbx_strand_id
1 'polypeptide(L)'
;MTAPRSMAGPPPRPADGSADARPSPDDPAEPPRAARRESRPAPPQMMWHQGRPGLQSLVVWTERVPGRGEDAEPFVAHHFGAQQGMLAVFDGSGGAGSSPAWQAPDGETRTGAWVGSRVARLAADCWFHDVVERGQADTPEQLTQYLKYFLSKAPQRRSKIVGTMRRRLPTTLAAVQYQMREQHSIECQALWAGDSRAYTLQPGAGLRVLTRDHTQESDALELLRSDPPMTNSICADREFVVDVQRRSFQLPCVFLAATDGFFGYVHTPAVFEYVLLSTLMQADNELEWADLIRREVQGYTADDASMALIALGYQDVRHLRGAFADRYVTVRDRYVHGRPQGTDLTERIRGWQDDTWRSYRADYETFLPPLPEEQA
;
A
#
# COMPACT_ATOMS: atom_id res chain seq x y z
N MET A 1 57.04 22.78 -23.12
CA MET A 1 58.09 23.79 -22.88
C MET A 1 57.98 24.83 -23.98
N THR A 2 57.27 25.93 -23.71
CA THR A 2 57.21 27.12 -24.58
C THR A 2 56.61 28.25 -23.73
N ALA A 3 57.44 29.24 -23.41
CA ALA A 3 57.02 30.57 -22.98
C ALA A 3 57.30 31.52 -24.16
N PRO A 4 56.67 32.71 -24.24
CA PRO A 4 57.32 33.85 -23.60
C PRO A 4 56.40 34.96 -23.02
N ARG A 5 56.92 35.56 -21.95
CA ARG A 5 57.06 36.99 -21.55
C ARG A 5 55.96 38.05 -21.77
N SER A 6 55.71 38.72 -20.64
CA SER A 6 55.10 40.03 -20.38
C SER A 6 55.94 41.23 -20.85
N MET A 7 55.28 42.37 -21.10
CA MET A 7 55.83 43.74 -21.01
C MET A 7 54.76 44.69 -20.42
N ALA A 8 55.16 45.49 -19.42
CA ALA A 8 54.39 46.50 -18.69
C ALA A 8 54.64 47.92 -19.26
N GLY A 9 53.62 48.79 -19.38
CA GLY A 9 53.36 49.99 -18.53
C GLY A 9 53.57 51.31 -19.31
N PRO A 10 53.32 52.55 -18.79
CA PRO A 10 52.55 53.00 -17.61
C PRO A 10 51.71 54.33 -17.90
N PRO A 11 51.47 55.34 -16.98
CA PRO A 11 50.17 56.02 -16.67
C PRO A 11 50.15 57.54 -17.12
N PRO A 12 49.29 58.54 -16.68
CA PRO A 12 48.43 58.71 -15.49
C PRO A 12 47.04 59.47 -15.60
N ARG A 13 46.39 59.60 -14.42
CA ARG A 13 45.16 60.30 -13.92
C ARG A 13 45.05 61.84 -14.20
N PRO A 14 44.08 62.63 -13.64
CA PRO A 14 42.66 62.42 -13.22
C PRO A 14 41.70 63.53 -13.76
N ALA A 15 40.37 63.44 -13.50
CA ALA A 15 39.53 64.61 -13.23
C ALA A 15 38.22 64.24 -12.52
N ASP A 16 37.97 64.91 -11.39
CA ASP A 16 36.73 64.99 -10.63
C ASP A 16 35.58 65.63 -11.43
N GLY A 17 34.34 65.35 -11.04
CA GLY A 17 33.17 66.08 -11.53
C GLY A 17 31.85 65.56 -11.01
N SER A 18 31.54 65.82 -9.74
CA SER A 18 30.18 65.71 -9.18
C SER A 18 29.25 66.77 -9.78
N ALA A 19 28.05 66.38 -10.20
CA ALA A 19 26.91 67.31 -10.25
C ALA A 19 25.59 66.56 -10.08
N ASP A 20 24.92 66.94 -9.01
CA ASP A 20 23.50 66.77 -8.66
C ASP A 20 22.53 66.54 -9.83
N ALA A 21 21.75 65.46 -9.71
CA ALA A 21 20.40 65.39 -10.27
C ALA A 21 19.48 64.70 -9.25
N ARG A 22 18.69 65.51 -8.56
CA ARG A 22 17.58 65.04 -7.70
C ARG A 22 16.49 64.42 -8.60
N PRO A 23 15.98 63.21 -8.32
CA PRO A 23 14.73 62.76 -8.93
C PRO A 23 13.53 63.34 -8.15
N SER A 24 12.56 63.87 -8.90
CA SER A 24 11.26 64.31 -8.40
C SER A 24 10.50 63.19 -7.68
N PRO A 25 9.72 63.49 -6.62
CA PRO A 25 8.80 62.54 -6.02
C PRO A 25 7.48 62.62 -6.77
N ASP A 26 7.16 61.61 -7.58
CA ASP A 26 5.79 61.17 -7.92
C ASP A 26 5.88 60.17 -9.07
N ASP A 27 6.17 58.92 -8.72
CA ASP A 27 5.81 57.76 -9.53
C ASP A 27 5.35 56.66 -8.57
N PRO A 28 4.12 56.13 -8.70
CA PRO A 28 3.63 55.09 -7.80
C PRO A 28 4.43 53.81 -8.03
N ALA A 29 5.10 53.35 -6.97
CA ALA A 29 5.82 52.09 -6.96
C ALA A 29 4.93 50.94 -7.43
N GLU A 30 5.29 50.32 -8.56
CA GLU A 30 4.78 49.01 -8.94
C GLU A 30 5.08 48.02 -7.80
N PRO A 31 4.08 47.30 -7.27
CA PRO A 31 4.34 46.32 -6.24
C PRO A 31 5.24 45.22 -6.82
N PRO A 32 6.20 44.67 -6.03
CA PRO A 32 7.07 43.62 -6.51
C PRO A 32 6.20 42.47 -7.02
N ARG A 33 6.39 42.10 -8.28
CA ARG A 33 5.78 40.92 -8.90
C ARG A 33 6.00 39.74 -7.95
N ALA A 34 4.92 39.32 -7.29
CA ALA A 34 4.92 38.15 -6.44
C ALA A 34 5.57 37.02 -7.24
N ALA A 35 6.71 36.53 -6.75
CA ALA A 35 7.32 35.32 -7.26
C ALA A 35 6.18 34.31 -7.39
N ARG A 36 5.90 33.87 -8.62
CA ARG A 36 4.95 32.79 -8.87
C ARG A 36 5.41 31.66 -7.95
N ARG A 37 4.64 31.42 -6.88
CA ARG A 37 4.73 30.17 -6.15
C ARG A 37 4.51 29.11 -7.21
N GLU A 38 5.59 28.47 -7.63
CA GLU A 38 5.50 27.23 -8.38
C GLU A 38 4.54 26.36 -7.58
N SER A 39 3.40 26.07 -8.20
CA SER A 39 2.41 25.18 -7.63
C SER A 39 3.16 23.90 -7.30
N ARG A 40 3.25 23.57 -6.01
CA ARG A 40 3.61 22.21 -5.59
C ARG A 40 2.84 21.26 -6.51
N PRO A 41 3.49 20.23 -7.09
CA PRO A 41 2.75 19.24 -7.86
C PRO A 41 1.59 18.77 -6.99
N ALA A 42 0.39 18.69 -7.58
CA ALA A 42 -0.75 18.11 -6.90
C ALA A 42 -0.28 16.79 -6.26
N PRO A 43 -0.67 16.49 -5.01
CA PRO A 43 -0.29 15.22 -4.41
C PRO A 43 -0.64 14.09 -5.40
N PRO A 44 0.21 13.04 -5.51
CA PRO A 44 -0.13 11.90 -6.35
C PRO A 44 -1.56 11.47 -6.02
N GLN A 45 -2.38 11.23 -7.04
CA GLN A 45 -3.79 10.86 -6.84
C GLN A 45 -3.81 9.62 -5.96
N MET A 46 -4.12 9.76 -4.66
CA MET A 46 -4.06 8.71 -3.62
C MET A 46 -5.06 7.57 -3.80
N MET A 47 -5.73 7.56 -4.96
CA MET A 47 -6.79 6.65 -5.33
C MET A 47 -6.79 6.51 -6.83
N TRP A 48 -7.09 5.31 -7.30
CA TRP A 48 -7.40 5.03 -8.70
C TRP A 48 -8.55 4.04 -8.77
N HIS A 49 -9.35 4.12 -9.81
CA HIS A 49 -10.46 3.20 -10.04
C HIS A 49 -10.62 2.92 -11.52
N GLN A 50 -11.16 1.74 -11.82
CA GLN A 50 -11.61 1.39 -13.15
C GLN A 50 -12.84 0.50 -13.04
N GLY A 51 -13.91 0.93 -13.70
CA GLY A 51 -15.16 0.20 -13.76
C GLY A 51 -15.57 -0.16 -15.19
N ARG A 52 -15.95 -1.41 -15.39
CA ARG A 52 -16.59 -1.93 -16.61
C ARG A 52 -17.63 -2.98 -16.21
N PRO A 53 -18.68 -3.22 -17.01
CA PRO A 53 -19.64 -4.28 -16.72
C PRO A 53 -18.95 -5.62 -16.42
N GLY A 54 -19.15 -6.16 -15.22
CA GLY A 54 -18.56 -7.43 -14.78
C GLY A 54 -17.19 -7.32 -14.09
N LEU A 55 -16.56 -6.14 -14.05
CA LEU A 55 -15.27 -5.92 -13.38
C LEU A 55 -15.18 -4.50 -12.81
N GLN A 56 -15.10 -4.41 -11.49
CA GLN A 56 -14.84 -3.16 -10.77
C GLN A 56 -13.52 -3.28 -10.04
N SER A 57 -12.67 -2.27 -10.13
CA SER A 57 -11.40 -2.23 -9.42
C SER A 57 -11.17 -0.87 -8.79
N LEU A 58 -10.58 -0.88 -7.61
CA LEU A 58 -10.17 0.32 -6.90
C LEU A 58 -8.85 0.07 -6.18
N VAL A 59 -8.05 1.10 -6.09
CA VAL A 59 -6.88 1.17 -5.24
C VAL A 59 -6.98 2.43 -4.38
N VAL A 60 -6.57 2.31 -3.13
CA VAL A 60 -6.56 3.40 -2.15
C VAL A 60 -5.23 3.34 -1.42
N TRP A 61 -4.52 4.46 -1.34
CA TRP A 61 -3.35 4.54 -0.48
C TRP A 61 -3.21 5.90 0.17
N THR A 62 -2.66 5.94 1.38
CA THR A 62 -2.48 7.16 2.15
C THR A 62 -1.18 7.11 2.90
N GLU A 63 -0.54 8.26 3.06
CA GLU A 63 0.70 8.37 3.81
C GLU A 63 0.42 8.94 5.20
N ARG A 64 1.04 8.37 6.24
CA ARG A 64 0.99 8.91 7.60
C ARG A 64 1.53 10.34 7.64
N VAL A 65 2.63 10.55 6.93
CA VAL A 65 3.27 11.85 6.74
C VAL A 65 3.29 12.16 5.25
N PRO A 66 2.59 13.21 4.78
CA PRO A 66 2.54 13.54 3.36
C PRO A 66 3.93 13.72 2.73
N GLY A 67 4.13 13.06 1.59
CA GLY A 67 5.37 12.99 0.82
C GLY A 67 6.41 12.03 1.38
N ARG A 68 6.14 11.33 2.49
CA ARG A 68 7.10 10.48 3.20
C ARG A 68 6.68 9.02 3.32
N GLY A 69 5.57 8.61 2.71
CA GLY A 69 5.09 7.25 2.86
C GLY A 69 6.02 6.22 2.21
N GLU A 70 6.26 5.13 2.91
CA GLU A 70 7.18 4.06 2.55
C GLU A 70 6.48 2.94 1.76
N ASP A 71 5.16 2.82 1.89
CA ASP A 71 4.32 2.02 1.00
C ASP A 71 4.55 2.36 -0.48
N ALA A 72 4.42 1.34 -1.33
CA ALA A 72 4.26 1.55 -2.77
C ALA A 72 2.78 1.72 -3.12
N GLU A 73 2.52 2.37 -4.25
CA GLU A 73 1.17 2.37 -4.84
C GLU A 73 0.67 0.91 -4.97
N PRO A 74 -0.60 0.62 -4.62
CA PRO A 74 -1.16 -0.72 -4.80
C PRO A 74 -1.21 -1.12 -6.29
N PHE A 75 -0.90 -2.37 -6.57
CA PHE A 75 -0.91 -2.92 -7.93
C PHE A 75 -2.26 -3.57 -8.21
N VAL A 76 -2.86 -3.26 -9.36
CA VAL A 76 -4.03 -3.97 -9.91
C VAL A 76 -3.86 -4.07 -11.42
N ALA A 77 -3.97 -5.28 -11.95
CA ALA A 77 -3.96 -5.54 -13.38
C ALA A 77 -4.94 -6.68 -13.73
N HIS A 78 -5.59 -6.55 -14.89
CA HIS A 78 -6.39 -7.61 -15.48
C HIS A 78 -6.09 -7.72 -16.98
N HIS A 79 -5.65 -8.89 -17.40
CA HIS A 79 -5.37 -9.21 -18.79
C HIS A 79 -6.58 -9.92 -19.42
N PHE A 80 -7.32 -9.18 -20.26
CA PHE A 80 -8.55 -9.66 -20.89
C PHE A 80 -8.34 -10.85 -21.83
N GLY A 81 -7.21 -10.92 -22.54
CA GLY A 81 -6.94 -12.03 -23.46
C GLY A 81 -6.76 -13.37 -22.74
N ALA A 82 -6.02 -13.36 -21.62
CA ALA A 82 -5.76 -14.55 -20.81
C ALA A 82 -6.83 -14.80 -19.73
N GLN A 83 -7.73 -13.84 -19.51
CA GLN A 83 -8.70 -13.85 -18.41
C GLN A 83 -8.02 -14.04 -17.04
N GLN A 84 -6.87 -13.39 -16.86
CA GLN A 84 -6.07 -13.44 -15.64
C GLN A 84 -5.96 -12.05 -15.03
N GLY A 85 -5.83 -11.97 -13.71
CA GLY A 85 -5.56 -10.71 -13.02
C GLY A 85 -4.70 -10.90 -11.80
N MET A 86 -4.19 -9.78 -11.30
CA MET A 86 -3.44 -9.73 -10.05
C MET A 86 -3.74 -8.42 -9.35
N LEU A 87 -3.83 -8.48 -8.04
CA LEU A 87 -3.78 -7.32 -7.16
C LEU A 87 -2.73 -7.54 -6.07
N ALA A 88 -2.02 -6.49 -5.66
CA ALA A 88 -0.97 -6.59 -4.65
C ALA A 88 -0.73 -5.28 -3.91
N VAL A 89 -0.24 -5.40 -2.68
CA VAL A 89 0.24 -4.29 -1.84
C VAL A 89 1.65 -4.58 -1.33
N PHE A 90 2.40 -3.52 -1.04
CA PHE A 90 3.80 -3.58 -0.64
C PHE A 90 4.04 -2.53 0.44
N ASP A 91 4.17 -2.98 1.68
CA ASP A 91 4.46 -2.13 2.83
C ASP A 91 5.96 -1.97 3.01
N GLY A 92 6.45 -0.73 3.03
CA GLY A 92 7.86 -0.47 3.29
C GLY A 92 8.16 -0.44 4.78
N SER A 93 8.90 -1.43 5.31
CA SER A 93 9.14 -1.53 6.75
C SER A 93 10.10 -0.47 7.29
N GLY A 94 9.58 0.69 7.70
CA GLY A 94 10.34 1.87 8.12
C GLY A 94 11.32 1.68 9.26
N GLY A 95 10.92 0.95 10.31
CA GLY A 95 11.80 0.65 11.44
C GLY A 95 13.09 -0.03 10.99
N ALA A 96 12.96 -1.08 10.17
CA ALA A 96 14.08 -1.86 9.66
C ALA A 96 14.82 -1.20 8.48
N GLY A 97 14.10 -0.42 7.68
CA GLY A 97 14.54 0.17 6.40
C GLY A 97 14.81 1.67 6.43
N SER A 98 14.78 2.32 7.59
CA SER A 98 14.92 3.78 7.77
C SER A 98 16.20 4.41 7.21
N SER A 99 17.23 3.62 6.91
CA SER A 99 18.48 4.14 6.36
C SER A 99 18.28 4.66 4.93
N PRO A 100 18.82 5.84 4.56
CA PRO A 100 18.72 6.35 3.19
C PRO A 100 19.32 5.38 2.17
N ALA A 101 18.54 4.98 1.17
CA ALA A 101 18.99 4.10 0.09
C ALA A 101 19.15 4.85 -1.24
N TRP A 102 18.35 5.89 -1.46
CA TRP A 102 18.37 6.70 -2.68
C TRP A 102 18.39 8.20 -2.37
N GLN A 103 18.97 8.97 -3.28
CA GLN A 103 19.02 10.43 -3.21
C GLN A 103 18.80 11.01 -4.61
N ALA A 104 17.84 11.92 -4.72
CA ALA A 104 17.55 12.71 -5.91
C ALA A 104 18.66 13.75 -6.18
N PRO A 105 18.80 14.25 -7.42
CA PRO A 105 19.74 15.33 -7.74
C PRO A 105 19.53 16.63 -6.96
N ASP A 106 18.31 16.92 -6.52
CA ASP A 106 17.96 18.09 -5.69
C ASP A 106 18.26 17.89 -4.19
N GLY A 107 18.78 16.72 -3.81
CA GLY A 107 19.15 16.37 -2.46
C GLY A 107 18.07 15.61 -1.67
N GLU A 108 16.86 15.42 -2.21
CA GLU A 108 15.81 14.64 -1.55
C GLU A 108 16.26 13.19 -1.33
N THR A 109 16.15 12.68 -0.10
CA THR A 109 16.54 11.30 0.23
C THR A 109 15.32 10.41 0.47
N ARG A 110 15.40 9.16 0.01
CA ARG A 110 14.41 8.11 0.26
C ARG A 110 15.03 6.95 1.02
N THR A 111 14.25 6.38 1.94
CA THR A 111 14.66 5.27 2.82
C THR A 111 14.79 3.97 2.04
N GLY A 112 15.43 2.97 2.65
CA GLY A 112 15.47 1.62 2.10
C GLY A 112 14.08 1.00 1.99
N ALA A 113 13.23 1.21 2.99
CA ALA A 113 11.83 0.77 2.95
C ALA A 113 11.07 1.33 1.75
N TRP A 114 11.15 2.65 1.52
CA TRP A 114 10.55 3.32 0.36
C TRP A 114 11.02 2.75 -0.98
N VAL A 115 12.33 2.48 -1.11
CA VAL A 115 12.91 1.90 -2.34
C VAL A 115 12.49 0.43 -2.49
N GLY A 116 12.51 -0.34 -1.39
CA GLY A 116 12.19 -1.76 -1.37
C GLY A 116 10.77 -2.05 -1.85
N SER A 117 9.78 -1.35 -1.31
CA SER A 117 8.37 -1.51 -1.69
C SER A 117 8.13 -1.24 -3.17
N ARG A 118 8.73 -0.17 -3.72
CA ARG A 118 8.59 0.20 -5.15
C ARG A 118 9.29 -0.77 -6.08
N VAL A 119 10.43 -1.29 -5.66
CA VAL A 119 11.17 -2.31 -6.42
C VAL A 119 10.41 -3.64 -6.40
N ALA A 120 9.81 -4.02 -5.27
CA ALA A 120 8.97 -5.20 -5.20
C ALA A 120 7.70 -5.08 -6.04
N ARG A 121 7.04 -3.91 -6.03
CA ARG A 121 5.93 -3.59 -6.95
C ARG A 121 6.32 -3.78 -8.40
N LEU A 122 7.43 -3.19 -8.83
CA LEU A 122 7.92 -3.30 -10.20
C LEU A 122 8.24 -4.76 -10.57
N ALA A 123 8.84 -5.52 -9.66
CA ALA A 123 9.13 -6.93 -9.88
C ALA A 123 7.86 -7.76 -10.08
N ALA A 124 6.82 -7.51 -9.27
CA ALA A 124 5.52 -8.17 -9.39
C ALA A 124 4.80 -7.82 -10.70
N ASP A 125 4.86 -6.55 -11.12
CA ASP A 125 4.33 -6.09 -12.42
C ASP A 125 5.01 -6.81 -13.60
N CYS A 126 6.35 -6.78 -13.64
CA CYS A 126 7.11 -7.48 -14.68
C CYS A 126 6.87 -8.99 -14.68
N TRP A 127 6.79 -9.62 -13.50
CA TRP A 127 6.46 -11.03 -13.38
C TRP A 127 5.06 -11.33 -13.94
N PHE A 128 4.04 -10.57 -13.52
CA PHE A 128 2.67 -10.77 -13.98
C PHE A 128 2.54 -10.56 -15.49
N HIS A 129 3.19 -9.53 -16.04
CA HIS A 129 3.26 -9.30 -17.48
C HIS A 129 3.82 -10.52 -18.23
N ASP A 130 4.93 -11.08 -17.76
CA ASP A 130 5.55 -12.24 -18.39
C ASP A 130 4.71 -13.53 -18.23
N VAL A 131 3.95 -13.66 -17.15
CA VAL A 131 2.94 -14.74 -17.00
C VAL A 131 1.87 -14.62 -18.08
N VAL A 132 1.27 -13.44 -18.26
CA VAL A 132 0.12 -13.28 -19.17
C VAL A 132 0.48 -13.15 -20.65
N GLU A 133 1.62 -12.54 -20.98
CA GLU A 133 2.04 -12.29 -22.37
C GLU A 133 2.99 -13.37 -22.91
N ARG A 134 3.81 -13.96 -22.04
CA ARG A 134 4.87 -14.91 -22.44
C ARG A 134 4.60 -16.34 -21.97
N GLY A 135 3.49 -16.57 -21.26
CA GLY A 135 3.14 -17.87 -20.73
C GLY A 135 4.17 -18.42 -19.75
N GLN A 136 4.87 -17.54 -19.01
CA GLN A 136 5.77 -17.98 -17.94
C GLN A 136 4.99 -18.65 -16.81
N ALA A 137 5.71 -19.44 -16.01
CA ALA A 137 5.14 -20.14 -14.86
C ALA A 137 4.63 -19.14 -13.80
N ASP A 138 3.38 -19.31 -13.37
CA ASP A 138 2.70 -18.50 -12.36
C ASP A 138 2.95 -19.04 -10.94
N THR A 139 4.24 -19.24 -10.60
CA THR A 139 4.65 -19.87 -9.33
C THR A 139 5.31 -18.88 -8.37
N PRO A 140 5.21 -19.11 -7.04
CA PRO A 140 5.89 -18.27 -6.05
C PRO A 140 7.41 -18.27 -6.21
N GLU A 141 8.02 -19.35 -6.70
CA GLU A 141 9.46 -19.42 -6.96
C GLU A 141 9.86 -18.47 -8.08
N GLN A 142 9.06 -18.39 -9.15
CA GLN A 142 9.32 -17.46 -10.24
C GLN A 142 9.19 -16.02 -9.76
N LEU A 143 8.12 -15.67 -9.03
CA LEU A 143 7.97 -14.35 -8.42
C LEU A 143 9.16 -14.03 -7.49
N THR A 144 9.60 -14.99 -6.68
CA THR A 144 10.77 -14.83 -5.80
C THR A 144 12.05 -14.52 -6.59
N GLN A 145 12.25 -15.16 -7.76
CA GLN A 145 13.39 -14.85 -8.64
C GLN A 145 13.32 -13.43 -9.18
N TYR A 146 12.14 -12.96 -9.60
CA TYR A 146 11.94 -11.57 -10.02
C TYR A 146 12.27 -10.61 -8.87
N LEU A 147 11.70 -10.83 -7.67
CA LEU A 147 11.97 -10.01 -6.48
C LEU A 147 13.47 -9.93 -6.19
N LYS A 148 14.16 -11.08 -6.11
CA LYS A 148 15.61 -11.13 -5.88
C LYS A 148 16.41 -10.41 -6.96
N TYR A 149 16.05 -10.61 -8.23
CA TYR A 149 16.70 -9.95 -9.36
C TYR A 149 16.58 -8.42 -9.23
N PHE A 150 15.37 -7.89 -9.09
CA PHE A 150 15.12 -6.45 -9.02
C PHE A 150 15.74 -5.81 -7.78
N LEU A 151 15.64 -6.44 -6.60
CA LEU A 151 16.29 -5.97 -5.37
C LEU A 151 17.82 -5.91 -5.50
N SER A 152 18.43 -6.85 -6.24
CA SER A 152 19.88 -6.85 -6.49
C SER A 152 20.35 -5.70 -7.40
N LYS A 153 19.44 -5.16 -8.23
CA LYS A 153 19.71 -4.04 -9.15
C LYS A 153 19.34 -2.67 -8.57
N ALA A 154 18.56 -2.65 -7.50
CA ALA A 154 18.11 -1.43 -6.87
C ALA A 154 19.26 -0.62 -6.24
N PRO A 155 19.12 0.71 -6.12
CA PRO A 155 20.07 1.54 -5.39
C PRO A 155 20.22 1.07 -3.94
N GLN A 156 21.46 0.78 -3.54
CA GLN A 156 21.78 0.37 -2.18
C GLN A 156 22.95 1.20 -1.63
N ARG A 157 22.73 1.92 -0.54
CA ARG A 157 23.83 2.47 0.26
C ARG A 157 24.25 1.43 1.31
N ARG A 158 25.50 0.98 1.24
CA ARG A 158 26.07 0.10 2.26
C ARG A 158 26.32 0.92 3.54
N SER A 159 25.46 0.74 4.55
CA SER A 159 25.76 1.19 5.91
C SER A 159 26.98 0.44 6.45
N LYS A 160 27.93 1.15 7.06
CA LYS A 160 29.07 0.56 7.79
C LYS A 160 28.67 -0.02 9.15
N ILE A 161 27.48 0.32 9.64
CA ILE A 161 26.92 -0.18 10.90
C ILE A 161 26.06 -1.39 10.56
N VAL A 162 26.47 -2.56 11.07
CA VAL A 162 25.81 -3.86 10.90
C VAL A 162 25.05 -4.16 12.20
N GLY A 163 23.73 -4.29 12.12
CA GLY A 163 22.88 -4.70 13.23
C GLY A 163 21.76 -5.59 12.71
N THR A 164 21.36 -6.59 13.48
CA THR A 164 20.36 -7.61 13.09
C THR A 164 18.96 -7.03 12.86
N MET A 165 18.66 -5.85 13.41
CA MET A 165 17.38 -5.16 13.23
C MET A 165 17.29 -4.37 11.91
N ARG A 166 18.43 -3.95 11.32
CA ARG A 166 18.40 -3.26 10.03
C ARG A 166 18.32 -4.27 8.89
N ARG A 167 17.51 -3.95 7.89
CA ARG A 167 17.33 -4.71 6.66
C ARG A 167 17.65 -3.83 5.46
N ARG A 168 18.10 -4.43 4.37
CA ARG A 168 18.31 -3.69 3.11
C ARG A 168 17.07 -3.82 2.25
N LEU A 169 16.48 -2.68 1.94
CA LEU A 169 15.29 -2.60 1.10
C LEU A 169 14.13 -3.48 1.60
N PRO A 170 13.79 -3.46 2.91
CA PRO A 170 12.74 -4.31 3.44
C PRO A 170 11.37 -3.89 2.94
N THR A 171 10.53 -4.86 2.63
CA THR A 171 9.11 -4.65 2.35
C THR A 171 8.30 -5.93 2.58
N THR A 172 6.99 -5.79 2.71
CA THR A 172 6.04 -6.90 2.66
C THR A 172 5.55 -7.14 1.24
N LEU A 173 4.79 -8.21 1.07
CA LEU A 173 3.97 -8.50 -0.10
C LEU A 173 2.70 -9.18 0.40
N ALA A 174 1.54 -8.71 -0.07
CA ALA A 174 0.32 -9.50 -0.09
C ALA A 174 -0.34 -9.34 -1.44
N ALA A 175 -0.68 -10.45 -2.09
CA ALA A 175 -1.26 -10.44 -3.41
C ALA A 175 -2.30 -11.53 -3.61
N VAL A 176 -3.22 -11.27 -4.54
CA VAL A 176 -4.12 -12.26 -5.13
C VAL A 176 -3.89 -12.28 -6.63
N GLN A 177 -3.32 -13.36 -7.15
CA GLN A 177 -3.37 -13.69 -8.57
C GLN A 177 -4.59 -14.57 -8.82
N TYR A 178 -5.28 -14.37 -9.93
CA TYR A 178 -6.44 -15.17 -10.26
C TYR A 178 -6.57 -15.41 -11.77
N GLN A 179 -7.21 -16.52 -12.12
CA GLN A 179 -7.59 -16.87 -13.47
C GLN A 179 -9.07 -17.23 -13.52
N MET A 180 -9.80 -16.60 -14.42
CA MET A 180 -11.18 -16.98 -14.71
C MET A 180 -11.15 -18.21 -15.63
N ARG A 181 -11.86 -19.24 -15.19
CA ARG A 181 -12.02 -20.52 -15.89
C ARG A 181 -13.42 -20.59 -16.48
N GLU A 182 -13.72 -21.70 -17.15
CA GLU A 182 -15.06 -21.98 -17.63
C GLU A 182 -16.07 -22.07 -16.46
N GLN A 183 -17.36 -21.96 -16.79
CA GLN A 183 -18.46 -22.17 -15.83
C GLN A 183 -18.46 -21.21 -14.63
N HIS A 184 -17.94 -19.98 -14.81
CA HIS A 184 -17.88 -18.95 -13.77
C HIS A 184 -17.00 -19.29 -12.56
N SER A 185 -16.10 -20.27 -12.72
CA SER A 185 -15.12 -20.61 -11.69
C SER A 185 -13.89 -19.70 -11.79
N ILE A 186 -13.29 -19.40 -10.63
CA ILE A 186 -12.05 -18.63 -10.53
C ILE A 186 -11.05 -19.46 -9.74
N GLU A 187 -9.89 -19.70 -10.33
CA GLU A 187 -8.72 -20.16 -9.61
C GLU A 187 -7.96 -18.95 -9.06
N CYS A 188 -7.55 -19.04 -7.80
CA CYS A 188 -6.96 -17.96 -7.04
C CYS A 188 -5.70 -18.46 -6.33
N GLN A 189 -4.63 -17.70 -6.42
CA GLN A 189 -3.41 -17.88 -5.64
C GLN A 189 -3.21 -16.64 -4.76
N ALA A 190 -3.34 -16.81 -3.45
CA ALA A 190 -2.88 -15.83 -2.48
C ALA A 190 -1.37 -16.00 -2.28
N LEU A 191 -0.61 -14.92 -2.39
CA LEU A 191 0.85 -14.89 -2.29
C LEU A 191 1.24 -13.87 -1.22
N TRP A 192 2.11 -14.23 -0.27
CA TRP A 192 2.47 -13.29 0.79
C TRP A 192 3.87 -13.47 1.37
N ALA A 193 4.41 -12.38 1.91
CA ALA A 193 5.63 -12.29 2.70
C ALA A 193 5.51 -11.08 3.66
N GLY A 194 5.71 -11.29 4.96
CA GLY A 194 5.41 -10.28 5.98
C GLY A 194 3.98 -10.41 6.55
N ASP A 195 3.42 -9.28 6.97
CA ASP A 195 2.18 -9.12 7.73
C ASP A 195 1.07 -8.35 7.00
N SER A 196 1.32 -7.86 5.78
CA SER A 196 0.24 -7.46 4.87
C SER A 196 -0.63 -8.67 4.52
N ARG A 197 -1.92 -8.44 4.25
CA ARG A 197 -2.90 -9.53 4.11
C ARG A 197 -3.68 -9.47 2.81
N ALA A 198 -4.00 -10.65 2.28
CA ALA A 198 -4.97 -10.81 1.20
C ALA A 198 -6.26 -11.43 1.72
N TYR A 199 -7.38 -11.05 1.10
CA TYR A 199 -8.71 -11.47 1.52
C TYR A 199 -9.60 -11.79 0.32
N THR A 200 -10.65 -12.55 0.61
CA THR A 200 -11.87 -12.56 -0.18
C THR A 200 -13.01 -11.94 0.62
N LEU A 201 -13.93 -11.26 -0.08
CA LEU A 201 -15.14 -10.70 0.52
C LEU A 201 -16.36 -11.30 -0.21
N GLN A 202 -17.25 -11.95 0.55
CA GLN A 202 -18.40 -12.69 0.01
C GLN A 202 -19.71 -12.21 0.64
N PRO A 203 -20.80 -12.01 -0.12
CA PRO A 203 -22.09 -11.57 0.43
C PRO A 203 -22.60 -12.39 1.61
N GLY A 204 -22.51 -13.72 1.55
CA GLY A 204 -23.04 -14.59 2.61
C GLY A 204 -22.15 -14.73 3.84
N ALA A 205 -20.85 -14.48 3.71
CA ALA A 205 -19.87 -14.82 4.74
C ALA A 205 -19.01 -13.66 5.24
N GLY A 206 -19.00 -12.55 4.50
CA GLY A 206 -18.16 -11.40 4.80
C GLY A 206 -16.70 -11.56 4.40
N LEU A 207 -15.84 -10.88 5.15
CA LEU A 207 -14.41 -10.81 4.90
C LEU A 207 -13.72 -12.06 5.46
N ARG A 208 -12.96 -12.74 4.60
CA ARG A 208 -12.17 -13.92 4.98
C ARG A 208 -10.73 -13.75 4.55
N VAL A 209 -9.81 -14.02 5.47
CA VAL A 209 -8.38 -13.88 5.21
C VAL A 209 -7.85 -15.09 4.44
N LEU A 210 -6.99 -14.84 3.45
CA LEU A 210 -6.38 -15.85 2.58
C LEU A 210 -4.90 -16.11 2.90
N THR A 211 -4.30 -15.26 3.74
CA THR A 211 -2.88 -15.25 4.08
C THR A 211 -2.68 -15.35 5.58
N ARG A 212 -1.50 -15.78 6.01
CA ARG A 212 -1.13 -15.82 7.43
C ARG A 212 0.10 -14.97 7.68
N ASP A 213 0.00 -14.00 8.56
CA ASP A 213 1.12 -13.11 8.88
C ASP A 213 2.35 -13.90 9.32
N HIS A 214 3.51 -13.47 8.86
CA HIS A 214 4.78 -14.07 9.24
C HIS A 214 5.23 -13.54 10.60
N THR A 215 4.58 -14.01 11.65
CA THR A 215 4.78 -13.60 13.05
C THR A 215 4.75 -14.83 13.98
N GLN A 216 5.12 -14.67 15.24
CA GLN A 216 4.98 -15.77 16.23
C GLN A 216 3.54 -15.92 16.73
N GLU A 217 2.84 -14.80 16.93
CA GLU A 217 1.39 -14.80 17.14
C GLU A 217 0.67 -15.03 15.82
N SER A 218 -0.49 -15.66 15.87
CA SER A 218 -1.24 -16.09 14.70
C SER A 218 -2.74 -15.78 14.79
N ASP A 219 -3.25 -15.47 15.99
CA ASP A 219 -4.61 -15.02 16.20
C ASP A 219 -4.76 -13.56 15.73
N ALA A 220 -5.71 -13.32 14.83
CA ALA A 220 -5.86 -12.02 14.19
C ALA A 220 -6.22 -10.89 15.17
N LEU A 221 -6.89 -11.17 16.30
CA LEU A 221 -7.16 -10.16 17.33
C LEU A 221 -5.92 -9.89 18.19
N GLU A 222 -5.16 -10.92 18.55
CA GLU A 222 -3.92 -10.73 19.31
C GLU A 222 -2.84 -10.00 18.51
N LEU A 223 -2.82 -10.16 17.19
CA LEU A 223 -1.96 -9.37 16.29
C LEU A 223 -2.27 -7.87 16.40
N LEU A 224 -3.55 -7.48 16.51
CA LEU A 224 -3.94 -6.07 16.72
C LEU A 224 -3.51 -5.52 18.10
N ARG A 225 -3.29 -6.41 19.08
CA ARG A 225 -2.96 -6.03 20.46
C ARG A 225 -1.46 -5.92 20.70
N SER A 226 -0.69 -6.80 20.05
CA SER A 226 0.71 -7.06 20.40
C SER A 226 1.72 -6.56 19.37
N ASP A 227 1.31 -6.37 18.11
CA ASP A 227 2.17 -5.95 16.99
C ASP A 227 3.57 -6.63 17.01
N PRO A 228 3.60 -7.98 16.91
CA PRO A 228 4.83 -8.73 17.08
C PRO A 228 5.76 -8.53 15.88
N PRO A 229 7.09 -8.60 16.08
CA PRO A 229 8.04 -8.45 14.98
C PRO A 229 7.89 -9.55 13.93
N MET A 230 7.94 -9.16 12.65
CA MET A 230 7.93 -10.10 11.53
C MET A 230 9.10 -11.09 11.55
N THR A 231 8.81 -12.37 11.28
CA THR A 231 9.77 -13.47 11.13
C THR A 231 10.27 -13.62 9.69
N ASN A 232 9.47 -13.17 8.70
CA ASN A 232 9.81 -13.15 7.27
C ASN A 232 9.43 -11.79 6.67
N SER A 233 10.30 -11.23 5.84
CA SER A 233 10.03 -10.01 5.06
C SER A 233 10.93 -10.04 3.82
N ILE A 234 10.43 -9.48 2.71
CA ILE A 234 11.22 -9.36 1.48
C ILE A 234 12.33 -8.36 1.74
N CYS A 235 13.58 -8.77 1.55
CA CYS A 235 14.73 -7.89 1.69
C CYS A 235 15.89 -8.33 0.81
N ALA A 236 16.84 -7.42 0.56
CA ALA A 236 17.96 -7.66 -0.34
C ALA A 236 19.19 -8.28 0.34
N ASP A 237 19.20 -8.37 1.68
CA ASP A 237 20.37 -8.80 2.46
C ASP A 237 20.20 -10.15 3.18
N ARG A 238 19.02 -10.79 3.11
CA ARG A 238 18.77 -12.13 3.66
C ARG A 238 17.85 -12.93 2.75
N GLU A 239 17.83 -14.24 2.97
CA GLU A 239 16.81 -15.10 2.37
C GLU A 239 15.43 -14.76 2.93
N PHE A 240 14.43 -14.87 2.07
CA PHE A 240 13.02 -14.71 2.37
C PHE A 240 12.22 -15.73 1.56
N VAL A 241 11.01 -16.01 2.01
CA VAL A 241 10.06 -16.89 1.31
C VAL A 241 8.83 -16.10 0.90
N VAL A 242 8.24 -16.48 -0.23
CA VAL A 242 6.90 -16.04 -0.63
C VAL A 242 6.00 -17.25 -0.51
N ASP A 243 5.16 -17.26 0.52
CA ASP A 243 4.21 -18.35 0.72
C ASP A 243 3.04 -18.24 -0.26
N VAL A 244 2.40 -19.38 -0.52
CA VAL A 244 1.29 -19.48 -1.46
C VAL A 244 0.14 -20.32 -0.89
N GLN A 245 -1.09 -19.89 -1.17
CA GLN A 245 -2.28 -20.69 -0.95
C GLN A 245 -3.15 -20.66 -2.20
N ARG A 246 -3.51 -21.85 -2.69
CA ARG A 246 -4.41 -22.00 -3.84
C ARG A 246 -5.83 -22.29 -3.38
N ARG A 247 -6.79 -21.60 -3.99
CA ARG A 247 -8.22 -21.70 -3.73
C ARG A 247 -9.01 -21.55 -5.02
N SER A 248 -10.26 -22.00 -4.97
CA SER A 248 -11.21 -21.79 -6.06
C SER A 248 -12.46 -21.10 -5.53
N PHE A 249 -12.96 -20.15 -6.31
CA PHE A 249 -14.16 -19.37 -6.01
C PHE A 249 -15.13 -19.42 -7.18
N GLN A 250 -16.36 -18.97 -6.94
CA GLN A 250 -17.38 -18.81 -7.96
C GLN A 250 -17.68 -17.32 -8.13
N LEU A 251 -17.93 -16.89 -9.37
CA LEU A 251 -18.48 -15.57 -9.60
C LEU A 251 -19.92 -15.47 -9.06
N PRO A 252 -20.34 -14.28 -8.60
CA PRO A 252 -19.52 -13.09 -8.44
C PRO A 252 -18.65 -13.16 -7.16
N CYS A 253 -17.45 -12.58 -7.19
CA CYS A 253 -16.54 -12.60 -6.03
C CYS A 253 -15.75 -11.29 -5.91
N VAL A 254 -15.24 -11.03 -4.71
CA VAL A 254 -14.39 -9.87 -4.43
C VAL A 254 -13.08 -10.35 -3.81
N PHE A 255 -11.96 -9.81 -4.30
CA PHE A 255 -10.64 -10.00 -3.72
C PHE A 255 -10.06 -8.65 -3.33
N LEU A 256 -9.30 -8.63 -2.24
CA LEU A 256 -8.54 -7.45 -1.84
C LEU A 256 -7.21 -7.85 -1.21
N ALA A 257 -6.24 -6.94 -1.25
CA ALA A 257 -5.01 -7.01 -0.48
C ALA A 257 -4.80 -5.66 0.20
N ALA A 258 -4.35 -5.68 1.45
CA ALA A 258 -4.20 -4.49 2.27
C ALA A 258 -2.93 -4.57 3.14
N THR A 259 -2.30 -3.44 3.40
CA THR A 259 -1.27 -3.30 4.44
C THR A 259 -1.92 -3.16 5.81
N ASP A 260 -1.14 -3.31 6.87
CA ASP A 260 -1.63 -3.22 8.24
C ASP A 260 -2.18 -1.81 8.58
N GLY A 261 -1.78 -0.76 7.86
CA GLY A 261 -2.40 0.56 7.94
C GLY A 261 -3.93 0.55 7.75
N PHE A 262 -4.50 -0.46 7.09
CA PHE A 262 -5.95 -0.66 6.95
C PHE A 262 -6.60 -1.49 8.07
N PHE A 263 -5.95 -2.53 8.57
CA PHE A 263 -6.57 -3.47 9.52
C PHE A 263 -5.90 -3.55 10.89
N GLY A 264 -4.66 -3.09 11.02
CA GLY A 264 -3.85 -3.08 12.25
C GLY A 264 -4.33 -2.07 13.30
N TYR A 265 -5.08 -1.05 12.87
CA TYR A 265 -5.53 0.05 13.73
C TYR A 265 -7.02 0.00 14.09
N VAL A 266 -7.75 -1.01 13.63
CA VAL A 266 -9.15 -1.24 14.04
C VAL A 266 -9.21 -2.04 15.34
N HIS A 267 -10.36 -2.01 16.02
CA HIS A 267 -10.49 -2.72 17.29
C HIS A 267 -10.68 -4.24 17.16
N THR A 268 -11.25 -4.71 16.05
CA THR A 268 -11.43 -6.13 15.75
C THR A 268 -11.41 -6.32 14.22
N PRO A 269 -11.09 -7.51 13.71
CA PRO A 269 -11.19 -7.79 12.27
C PRO A 269 -12.58 -7.51 11.66
N ALA A 270 -13.65 -7.65 12.45
CA ALA A 270 -15.01 -7.33 12.00
C ALA A 270 -15.24 -5.82 11.78
N VAL A 271 -14.53 -4.96 12.51
CA VAL A 271 -14.58 -3.51 12.28
C VAL A 271 -13.93 -3.15 10.94
N PHE A 272 -12.90 -3.87 10.50
CA PHE A 272 -12.33 -3.65 9.18
C PHE A 272 -13.34 -4.02 8.07
N GLU A 273 -14.04 -5.16 8.19
CA GLU A 273 -15.14 -5.50 7.27
C GLU A 273 -16.23 -4.40 7.29
N TYR A 274 -16.60 -3.91 8.48
CA TYR A 274 -17.58 -2.83 8.59
C TYR A 274 -17.17 -1.56 7.84
N VAL A 275 -15.89 -1.16 7.87
CA VAL A 275 -15.41 0.01 7.12
C VAL A 275 -15.61 -0.19 5.62
N LEU A 276 -15.26 -1.36 5.08
CA LEU A 276 -15.47 -1.66 3.66
C LEU A 276 -16.95 -1.62 3.27
N LEU A 277 -17.82 -2.23 4.08
CA LEU A 277 -19.24 -2.33 3.76
C LEU A 277 -20.00 -1.03 3.99
N SER A 278 -19.70 -0.30 5.07
CA SER A 278 -20.36 0.96 5.38
C SER A 278 -20.06 2.04 4.34
N THR A 279 -18.83 2.08 3.83
CA THR A 279 -18.43 2.98 2.74
C THR A 279 -19.07 2.56 1.41
N LEU A 280 -19.16 1.25 1.12
CA LEU A 280 -19.89 0.74 -0.05
C LEU A 280 -21.38 1.12 -0.02
N MET A 281 -22.01 1.09 1.15
CA MET A 281 -23.43 1.48 1.28
C MET A 281 -23.67 2.96 1.00
N GLN A 282 -22.67 3.80 1.25
CA GLN A 282 -22.75 5.26 1.07
C GLN A 282 -22.38 5.70 -0.35
N ALA A 283 -21.55 4.93 -1.04
CA ALA A 283 -21.04 5.31 -2.36
C ALA A 283 -22.08 5.12 -3.48
N ASP A 284 -22.10 6.06 -4.43
CA ASP A 284 -22.87 5.93 -5.67
C ASP A 284 -22.04 5.37 -6.84
N ASN A 285 -20.71 5.47 -6.77
CA ASN A 285 -19.77 4.98 -7.79
C ASN A 285 -18.41 4.59 -7.18
N GLU A 286 -17.52 4.02 -8.01
CA GLU A 286 -16.22 3.48 -7.59
C GLU A 286 -15.27 4.56 -7.03
N LEU A 287 -15.29 5.76 -7.62
CA LEU A 287 -14.45 6.88 -7.18
C LEU A 287 -14.86 7.37 -5.79
N GLU A 288 -16.17 7.54 -5.58
CA GLU A 288 -16.70 7.93 -4.29
C GLU A 288 -16.46 6.85 -3.23
N TRP A 289 -16.58 5.57 -3.60
CA TRP A 289 -16.27 4.47 -2.69
C TRP A 289 -14.80 4.50 -2.25
N ALA A 290 -13.88 4.65 -3.20
CA ALA A 290 -12.46 4.81 -2.90
C ALA A 290 -12.18 6.01 -1.98
N ASP A 291 -12.85 7.15 -2.20
CA ASP A 291 -12.68 8.36 -1.39
C ASP A 291 -13.27 8.23 0.01
N LEU A 292 -14.40 7.56 0.17
CA LEU A 292 -14.98 7.25 1.47
C LEU A 292 -14.07 6.31 2.26
N ILE A 293 -13.57 5.23 1.64
CA ILE A 293 -12.59 4.33 2.25
C ILE A 293 -11.36 5.12 2.71
N ARG A 294 -10.79 5.95 1.83
CA ARG A 294 -9.61 6.76 2.11
C ARG A 294 -9.82 7.65 3.34
N ARG A 295 -10.94 8.37 3.39
CA ARG A 295 -11.27 9.29 4.49
C ARG A 295 -11.46 8.55 5.82
N GLU A 296 -12.16 7.42 5.81
CA GLU A 296 -12.38 6.60 7.01
C GLU A 296 -11.05 6.07 7.55
N VAL A 297 -10.19 5.52 6.68
CA VAL A 297 -8.87 4.96 7.05
C VAL A 297 -7.97 6.04 7.63
N GLN A 298 -7.88 7.21 6.98
CA GLN A 298 -7.13 8.36 7.53
C GLN A 298 -7.62 8.82 8.90
N GLY A 299 -8.89 8.55 9.23
CA GLY A 299 -9.49 8.89 10.51
C GLY A 299 -8.96 8.04 11.68
N TYR A 300 -8.50 6.81 11.44
CA TYR A 300 -8.05 5.91 12.50
C TYR A 300 -6.61 5.40 12.36
N THR A 301 -6.04 5.37 11.16
CA THR A 301 -4.70 4.80 10.96
C THR A 301 -3.60 5.68 11.55
N ALA A 302 -2.59 5.04 12.14
CA ALA A 302 -1.37 5.72 12.57
C ALA A 302 -0.17 5.42 11.67
N ASP A 303 -0.39 4.75 10.54
CA ASP A 303 0.64 4.35 9.58
C ASP A 303 0.31 4.77 8.14
N ASP A 304 1.24 4.50 7.23
CA ASP A 304 0.91 4.39 5.81
C ASP A 304 -0.08 3.25 5.60
N ALA A 305 -1.02 3.44 4.66
CA ALA A 305 -2.08 2.47 4.45
C ALA A 305 -2.32 2.31 2.96
N SER A 306 -2.25 1.09 2.46
CA SER A 306 -2.42 0.75 1.04
C SER A 306 -3.37 -0.43 0.87
N MET A 307 -4.30 -0.32 -0.07
CA MET A 307 -5.25 -1.38 -0.41
C MET A 307 -5.52 -1.43 -1.91
N ALA A 308 -5.58 -2.64 -2.45
CA ALA A 308 -6.08 -2.95 -3.78
C ALA A 308 -7.31 -3.84 -3.67
N LEU A 309 -8.33 -3.61 -4.48
CA LEU A 309 -9.56 -4.40 -4.52
C LEU A 309 -10.05 -4.61 -5.96
N ILE A 310 -10.55 -5.81 -6.23
CA ILE A 310 -11.25 -6.14 -7.46
C ILE A 310 -12.54 -6.92 -7.16
N ALA A 311 -13.63 -6.51 -7.78
CA ALA A 311 -14.92 -7.17 -7.74
C ALA A 311 -15.26 -7.71 -9.14
N LEU A 312 -15.40 -9.03 -9.23
CA LEU A 312 -15.59 -9.77 -10.47
C LEU A 312 -17.03 -10.29 -10.53
N GLY A 313 -17.65 -10.20 -11.70
CA GLY A 313 -19.03 -10.64 -11.94
C GLY A 313 -20.11 -9.65 -11.48
N TYR A 314 -19.72 -8.50 -10.91
CA TYR A 314 -20.65 -7.41 -10.57
C TYR A 314 -20.76 -6.42 -11.73
N GLN A 315 -21.99 -6.00 -12.04
CA GLN A 315 -22.25 -5.13 -13.20
C GLN A 315 -21.70 -3.73 -12.95
N ASP A 316 -21.93 -3.22 -11.75
CA ASP A 316 -21.48 -1.92 -11.27
C ASP A 316 -21.44 -1.93 -9.73
N VAL A 317 -20.98 -0.83 -9.13
CA VAL A 317 -21.02 -0.65 -7.67
C VAL A 317 -22.42 -0.77 -7.08
N ARG A 318 -23.48 -0.47 -7.83
CA ARG A 318 -24.87 -0.61 -7.33
C ARG A 318 -25.26 -2.07 -7.19
N HIS A 319 -24.90 -2.92 -8.15
CA HIS A 319 -25.08 -4.36 -8.06
C HIS A 319 -24.26 -4.93 -6.89
N LEU A 320 -23.01 -4.49 -6.73
CA LEU A 320 -22.17 -4.87 -5.59
C LEU A 320 -22.80 -4.44 -4.26
N ARG A 321 -23.23 -3.19 -4.14
CA ARG A 321 -23.92 -2.64 -2.95
C ARG A 321 -25.17 -3.43 -2.60
N GLY A 322 -26.00 -3.75 -3.59
CA GLY A 322 -27.19 -4.58 -3.40
C GLY A 322 -26.87 -5.97 -2.86
N ALA A 323 -25.82 -6.62 -3.40
CA ALA A 323 -25.41 -7.96 -2.95
C ALA A 323 -24.92 -7.96 -1.49
N PHE A 324 -24.29 -6.88 -1.01
CA PHE A 324 -23.70 -6.81 0.33
C PHE A 324 -24.60 -6.17 1.40
N ALA A 325 -25.82 -5.73 1.06
CA ALA A 325 -26.69 -4.99 1.97
C ALA A 325 -27.03 -5.78 3.26
N ASP A 326 -27.40 -7.06 3.13
CA ASP A 326 -27.72 -7.92 4.29
C ASP A 326 -26.51 -8.20 5.16
N ARG A 327 -25.33 -8.35 4.53
CA ARG A 327 -24.07 -8.53 5.27
C ARG A 327 -23.70 -7.29 6.03
N TYR A 328 -23.86 -6.11 5.44
CA TYR A 328 -23.63 -4.83 6.11
C TYR A 328 -24.47 -4.73 7.39
N VAL A 329 -25.77 -5.02 7.30
CA VAL A 329 -26.67 -5.01 8.47
C VAL A 329 -26.19 -6.01 9.52
N THR A 330 -25.84 -7.23 9.11
CA THR A 330 -25.33 -8.27 10.01
C THR A 330 -24.07 -7.83 10.75
N VAL A 331 -23.09 -7.28 10.02
CA VAL A 331 -21.82 -6.85 10.60
C VAL A 331 -22.02 -5.67 11.54
N ARG A 332 -22.82 -4.68 11.12
CA ARG A 332 -23.16 -3.53 11.94
C ARG A 332 -23.80 -3.97 13.25
N ASP A 333 -24.84 -4.79 13.19
CA ASP A 333 -25.68 -5.10 14.36
C ASP A 333 -25.02 -6.12 15.30
N ARG A 334 -24.22 -7.06 14.79
CA ARG A 334 -23.60 -8.11 15.61
C ARG A 334 -22.21 -7.77 16.11
N TYR A 335 -21.42 -7.03 15.34
CA TYR A 335 -19.98 -6.89 15.59
C TYR A 335 -19.53 -5.46 15.83
N VAL A 336 -20.37 -4.46 15.58
CA VAL A 336 -20.01 -3.04 15.76
C VAL A 336 -20.96 -2.34 16.73
N HIS A 337 -22.26 -2.67 16.67
CA HIS A 337 -23.25 -2.19 17.60
C HIS A 337 -22.91 -2.63 19.02
N GLY A 338 -23.13 -1.74 20.00
CA GLY A 338 -22.77 -2.01 21.40
C GLY A 338 -21.29 -1.83 21.74
N ARG A 339 -20.44 -1.37 20.80
CA ARG A 339 -19.08 -0.95 21.12
C ARG A 339 -19.10 0.09 22.26
N PRO A 340 -18.36 -0.13 23.37
CA PRO A 340 -18.33 0.82 24.48
C PRO A 340 -17.83 2.21 24.05
N GLN A 341 -18.49 3.28 24.54
CA GLN A 341 -18.15 4.69 24.29
C GLN A 341 -18.03 5.47 25.60
N GLY A 342 -17.05 6.38 25.71
CA GLY A 342 -16.75 7.18 26.91
C GLY A 342 -15.30 7.06 27.41
N THR A 343 -14.99 7.73 28.52
CA THR A 343 -13.67 7.69 29.18
C THR A 343 -13.59 6.53 30.18
N ASP A 344 -12.43 5.87 30.27
CA ASP A 344 -12.13 4.75 31.18
C ASP A 344 -12.91 3.45 30.90
N LEU A 345 -12.66 2.86 29.72
CA LEU A 345 -13.39 1.69 29.21
C LEU A 345 -12.50 0.52 28.83
N THR A 346 -11.23 0.52 29.22
CA THR A 346 -10.24 -0.45 28.73
C THR A 346 -10.72 -1.90 28.89
N GLU A 347 -11.21 -2.27 30.07
CA GLU A 347 -11.73 -3.63 30.33
C GLU A 347 -13.02 -3.92 29.54
N ARG A 348 -13.92 -2.95 29.43
CA ARG A 348 -15.18 -3.10 28.67
C ARG A 348 -14.92 -3.25 27.18
N ILE A 349 -13.98 -2.47 26.63
CA ILE A 349 -13.55 -2.58 25.24
C ILE A 349 -12.91 -3.95 25.01
N ARG A 350 -12.04 -4.40 25.92
CA ARG A 350 -11.41 -5.72 25.82
C ARG A 350 -12.44 -6.85 25.82
N GLY A 351 -13.40 -6.82 26.75
CA GLY A 351 -14.50 -7.80 26.78
C GLY A 351 -15.33 -7.81 25.50
N TRP A 352 -15.69 -6.63 24.97
CA TRP A 352 -16.40 -6.51 23.70
C TRP A 352 -15.57 -7.05 22.51
N GLN A 353 -14.27 -6.79 22.47
CA GLN A 353 -13.36 -7.34 21.45
C GLN A 353 -13.35 -8.86 21.50
N ASP A 354 -13.18 -9.45 22.69
CA ASP A 354 -13.11 -10.89 22.88
C ASP A 354 -14.44 -11.58 22.47
N ASP A 355 -15.58 -11.01 22.85
CA ASP A 355 -16.90 -11.56 22.50
C ASP A 355 -17.20 -11.43 20.99
N THR A 356 -16.86 -10.29 20.39
CA THR A 356 -16.99 -10.08 18.94
C THR A 356 -16.12 -11.05 18.18
N TRP A 357 -14.86 -11.20 18.59
CA TRP A 357 -13.91 -12.09 17.92
C TRP A 357 -14.31 -13.55 18.05
N ARG A 358 -14.75 -14.01 19.24
CA ARG A 358 -15.21 -15.39 19.46
C ARG A 358 -16.28 -15.83 18.45
N SER A 359 -17.17 -14.93 18.05
CA SER A 359 -18.26 -15.23 17.11
C SER A 359 -17.92 -14.94 15.64
N TYR A 360 -16.97 -14.06 15.37
CA TYR A 360 -16.56 -13.69 14.00
C TYR A 360 -15.43 -14.57 13.45
N ARG A 361 -14.56 -15.09 14.33
CA ARG A 361 -13.32 -15.80 13.99
C ARG A 361 -13.50 -16.96 13.03
N ALA A 362 -14.49 -17.83 13.26
CA ALA A 362 -14.67 -19.05 12.47
C ALA A 362 -14.91 -18.75 10.98
N ASP A 363 -15.72 -17.73 10.68
CA ASP A 363 -15.95 -17.30 9.31
C ASP A 363 -14.71 -16.62 8.72
N TYR A 364 -14.08 -15.71 9.49
CA TYR A 364 -12.91 -14.96 9.05
C TYR A 364 -11.71 -15.87 8.71
N GLU A 365 -11.44 -16.87 9.55
CA GLU A 365 -10.31 -17.80 9.42
C GLU A 365 -10.62 -19.02 8.55
N THR A 366 -11.81 -19.11 7.92
CA THR A 366 -12.21 -20.26 7.10
C THR A 366 -11.17 -20.63 6.02
N PHE A 367 -10.46 -19.64 5.48
CA PHE A 367 -9.40 -19.86 4.48
C PHE A 367 -8.00 -19.55 4.98
N LEU A 368 -7.82 -19.32 6.29
CA LEU A 368 -6.51 -19.04 6.86
C LEU A 368 -5.57 -20.25 6.60
N PRO A 369 -4.39 -20.05 5.98
CA PRO A 369 -3.43 -21.13 5.79
C PRO A 369 -3.08 -21.82 7.13
N PRO A 370 -2.91 -23.16 7.20
CA PRO A 370 -2.53 -23.81 8.45
C PRO A 370 -1.11 -23.41 8.87
N LEU A 371 -0.74 -23.64 10.13
CA LEU A 371 0.61 -23.35 10.60
C LEU A 371 1.64 -24.22 9.84
N PRO A 372 2.87 -23.74 9.61
CA PRO A 372 3.90 -24.52 8.93
C PRO A 372 4.17 -25.89 9.57
N GLU A 373 4.03 -26.00 10.89
CA GLU A 373 4.20 -27.26 11.65
C GLU A 373 3.06 -28.27 11.43
N GLU A 374 1.89 -27.83 10.98
CA GLU A 374 0.72 -28.69 10.72
C GLU A 374 0.71 -29.27 9.29
N GLN A 375 1.69 -28.89 8.45
CA GLN A 375 1.84 -29.37 7.07
C GLN A 375 2.89 -30.48 6.91
N ALA A 376 3.56 -30.88 8.00
CA ALA A 376 4.66 -31.84 8.03
C ALA A 376 4.22 -33.30 8.26
#